data_AF-A0AAW3TK91-F1
#
_entry.id   AF-A0AAW3TK91-F1
#
_cell.length_a   1.000
_cell.length_b   1.000
_cell.length_c   1.000
_cell.angle_alpha   90.00
_cell.angle_beta   90.00
_cell.angle_gamma   90.00
#
_symmetry.space_group_name_H-M   'P 1'
#
loop_
_entity.id
_entity.type
_entity.pdbx_description
1 polymer ?
#
loop_
_entity_poly.entity_id
_entity_poly.type
_entity_poly.pdbx_seq_one_letter_code
_entity_poly.pdbx_strand_id
1 'polypeptide(L)'
;MAALTDAALEGEVVGVPAFDALRIVAAETRLPRRFAHDLIQGFRLDGDGWRPRTEGDLLTYCYHVAGVVGCMMAVIMGVDPGDDAVLDRACDLGLAFQLANIARDIDEDARGGRCYLPSDWLAEKGIAPDAILAPEHRPALAELARRLTDRAAAFEASARVGTRALSFRSAWAVLAAARIYGTIGRKVAALGPAAWDARVTTSKGEKIAFIVQSAIEARGRHEIPDTPRTGLWTRPR
;
A
#
# COMPACT_ATOMS: atom_id res chain seq x y z
N MET A 1 -2.93 22.85 1.68
CA MET A 1 -3.20 21.60 0.93
C MET A 1 -4.68 21.22 0.99
N ALA A 2 -5.26 20.99 2.17
CA ALA A 2 -6.69 20.62 2.31
C ALA A 2 -7.66 21.58 1.60
N ALA A 3 -7.56 22.89 1.85
CA ALA A 3 -8.42 23.88 1.19
C ALA A 3 -8.32 23.88 -0.35
N LEU A 4 -7.13 23.60 -0.91
CA LEU A 4 -6.95 23.50 -2.37
C LEU A 4 -7.57 22.20 -2.92
N THR A 5 -7.50 21.12 -2.14
CA THR A 5 -8.19 19.87 -2.46
C THR A 5 -9.70 20.06 -2.44
N ASP A 6 -10.25 20.74 -1.43
CA ASP A 6 -11.68 21.06 -1.34
C ASP A 6 -12.17 21.84 -2.55
N ALA A 7 -11.49 22.96 -2.87
CA ALA A 7 -11.81 23.78 -4.03
C ALA A 7 -11.80 22.95 -5.34
N ALA A 8 -10.78 22.12 -5.54
CA ALA A 8 -10.71 21.24 -6.71
C ALA A 8 -11.86 20.21 -6.76
N LEU A 9 -12.21 19.60 -5.63
CA LEU A 9 -13.32 18.64 -5.53
C LEU A 9 -14.71 19.29 -5.62
N GLU A 10 -14.78 20.60 -5.44
CA GLU A 10 -15.97 21.44 -5.66
C GLU A 10 -16.12 21.92 -7.10
N GLY A 11 -15.13 21.66 -7.95
CA GLY A 11 -15.18 22.06 -9.35
C GLY A 11 -14.52 23.43 -9.61
N GLU A 12 -13.88 24.04 -8.61
CA GLU A 12 -13.23 25.34 -8.75
C GLU A 12 -11.87 25.21 -9.44
N VAL A 13 -11.57 26.16 -10.33
CA VAL A 13 -10.23 26.28 -10.93
C VAL A 13 -9.30 26.90 -9.90
N VAL A 14 -8.30 26.14 -9.47
CA VAL A 14 -7.34 26.54 -8.42
C VAL A 14 -6.14 27.26 -9.03
N GLY A 15 -5.80 26.97 -10.29
CA GLY A 15 -4.64 27.53 -10.97
C GLY A 15 -3.33 26.83 -10.62
N VAL A 16 -3.40 25.69 -9.93
CA VAL A 16 -2.27 24.81 -9.63
C VAL A 16 -2.48 23.50 -10.38
N PRO A 17 -1.58 23.10 -11.31
CA PRO A 17 -1.83 22.02 -12.26
C PRO A 17 -2.31 20.70 -11.65
N ALA A 18 -1.76 20.30 -10.50
CA ALA A 18 -2.15 19.07 -9.82
C ALA A 18 -3.60 19.11 -9.30
N PHE A 19 -4.05 20.25 -8.78
CA PHE A 19 -5.41 20.43 -8.28
C PHE A 19 -6.41 20.62 -9.42
N ASP A 20 -6.01 21.31 -10.50
CA ASP A 20 -6.85 21.43 -11.69
C ASP A 20 -7.02 20.07 -12.40
N ALA A 21 -6.00 19.21 -12.38
CA ALA A 21 -6.11 17.83 -12.86
C ALA A 21 -7.01 16.98 -11.94
N LEU A 22 -6.88 17.13 -10.61
CA LEU A 22 -7.77 16.46 -9.65
C LEU A 22 -9.24 16.85 -9.88
N ARG A 23 -9.51 18.14 -10.11
CA ARG A 23 -10.84 18.66 -10.46
C ARG A 23 -11.42 17.96 -11.69
N ILE A 24 -10.63 17.79 -12.74
CA ILE A 24 -11.05 17.09 -13.97
C ILE A 24 -11.37 15.62 -13.65
N VAL A 25 -10.47 14.90 -12.99
CA VAL A 25 -10.68 13.50 -12.62
C VAL A 25 -11.90 13.33 -11.72
N ALA A 26 -12.11 14.22 -10.75
CA ALA A 26 -13.26 14.18 -9.85
C ALA A 26 -14.57 14.51 -10.56
N ALA A 27 -14.55 15.31 -11.63
CA ALA A 27 -15.73 15.59 -12.45
C ALA A 27 -16.06 14.44 -13.43
N GLU A 28 -15.04 13.77 -13.96
CA GLU A 28 -15.19 12.65 -14.91
C GLU A 28 -15.47 11.31 -14.23
N THR A 29 -15.24 11.22 -12.92
CA THR A 29 -15.42 10.00 -12.13
C THR A 29 -16.37 10.24 -10.96
N ARG A 30 -16.93 9.18 -10.38
CA ARG A 30 -17.73 9.30 -9.15
C ARG A 30 -16.85 9.25 -7.89
N LEU A 31 -15.65 9.83 -7.93
CA LEU A 31 -14.66 9.73 -6.85
C LEU A 31 -15.21 10.35 -5.56
N PRO A 32 -15.38 9.58 -4.47
CA PRO A 32 -15.83 10.14 -3.21
C PRO A 32 -14.78 11.08 -2.60
N ARG A 33 -15.22 12.29 -2.23
CA ARG A 33 -14.33 13.30 -1.60
C ARG A 33 -13.61 12.78 -0.37
N ARG A 34 -14.28 11.91 0.42
CA ARG A 34 -13.70 11.30 1.63
C ARG A 34 -12.34 10.64 1.37
N PHE A 35 -12.15 9.98 0.22
CA PHE A 35 -10.88 9.33 -0.08
C PHE A 35 -9.71 10.30 -0.20
N ALA A 36 -9.93 11.49 -0.75
CA ALA A 36 -8.89 12.53 -0.77
C ALA A 36 -8.59 13.05 0.64
N HIS A 37 -9.60 13.18 1.50
CA HIS A 37 -9.42 13.59 2.89
C HIS A 37 -8.69 12.53 3.73
N ASP A 38 -9.04 11.26 3.57
CA ASP A 38 -8.38 10.15 4.23
C ASP A 38 -6.89 10.10 3.83
N LEU A 39 -6.55 10.40 2.57
CA LEU A 39 -5.17 10.53 2.12
C LEU A 39 -4.44 11.68 2.81
N ILE A 40 -5.09 12.85 2.89
CA ILE A 40 -4.53 14.03 3.58
C ILE A 40 -4.33 13.74 5.07
N GLN A 41 -5.22 12.97 5.70
CA GLN A 41 -5.05 12.55 7.10
C GLN A 41 -3.77 11.73 7.29
N GLY A 42 -3.42 10.85 6.34
CA GLY A 42 -2.15 10.12 6.36
C GLY A 42 -0.94 11.07 6.37
N PHE A 43 -0.93 12.08 5.50
CA PHE A 43 0.14 13.08 5.48
C PHE A 43 0.22 13.92 6.75
N ARG A 44 -0.90 14.15 7.45
CA ARG A 44 -0.89 14.82 8.77
C ARG A 44 -0.19 13.97 9.81
N LEU A 45 -0.49 12.67 9.89
CA LEU A 45 0.19 11.74 10.80
C LEU A 45 1.71 11.78 10.60
N ASP A 46 2.15 11.79 9.34
CA ASP A 46 3.57 11.91 8.99
C ASP A 46 4.20 13.23 9.40
N GLY A 47 3.45 14.34 9.35
CA GLY A 47 3.89 15.65 9.78
C GLY A 47 3.98 15.79 11.30
N ASP A 48 3.12 15.07 12.01
CA ASP A 48 3.02 15.09 13.48
C ASP A 48 3.98 14.10 14.16
N GLY A 49 4.81 13.38 13.39
CA GLY A 49 5.77 12.42 13.94
C GLY A 49 5.13 11.17 14.54
N TRP A 50 3.95 10.78 14.04
CA TRP A 50 3.17 9.66 14.53
C TRP A 50 3.94 8.33 14.50
N ARG A 51 3.67 7.45 15.49
CA ARG A 51 4.24 6.09 15.60
C ARG A 51 3.16 5.09 16.02
N PRO A 52 3.07 3.90 15.40
CA PRO A 52 2.07 2.91 15.76
C PRO A 52 2.39 2.22 17.08
N ARG A 53 1.37 1.98 17.91
CA ARG A 53 1.51 1.11 19.08
C ARG A 53 1.25 -0.35 18.71
N THR A 54 0.14 -0.58 18.01
CA THR A 54 -0.39 -1.90 17.65
C THR A 54 -0.33 -2.17 16.15
N GLU A 55 -0.56 -3.42 15.75
CA GLU A 55 -0.75 -3.78 14.34
C GLU A 55 -1.96 -3.05 13.70
N GLY A 56 -3.03 -2.83 14.47
CA GLY A 56 -4.21 -2.11 14.00
C GLY A 56 -3.90 -0.64 13.68
N ASP A 57 -3.06 0.00 14.49
CA ASP A 57 -2.59 1.37 14.26
C ASP A 57 -1.80 1.46 12.96
N LEU A 58 -0.86 0.52 12.76
CA LEU A 58 -0.08 0.40 11.53
C LEU A 58 -0.99 0.22 10.31
N LEU A 59 -1.97 -0.69 10.36
CA LEU A 59 -2.86 -0.94 9.23
C LEU A 59 -3.77 0.25 8.92
N THR A 60 -4.20 0.99 9.95
CA THR A 60 -4.95 2.24 9.79
C THR A 60 -4.10 3.31 9.10
N TYR A 61 -2.83 3.45 9.49
CA TYR A 61 -1.89 4.32 8.79
C TYR A 61 -1.67 3.88 7.33
N CYS A 62 -1.42 2.59 7.08
CA CYS A 62 -1.28 2.04 5.74
C CYS A 62 -2.52 2.29 4.87
N TYR A 63 -3.72 2.27 5.45
CA TYR A 63 -4.93 2.67 4.75
C TYR A 63 -4.86 4.13 4.31
N HIS A 64 -4.58 5.05 5.23
CA HIS A 64 -4.53 6.48 4.92
C HIS A 64 -3.50 6.82 3.86
N VAL A 65 -2.31 6.19 3.86
CA VAL A 65 -1.25 6.57 2.91
C VAL A 65 -1.23 5.74 1.61
N ALA A 66 -1.91 4.59 1.56
CA ALA A 66 -1.85 3.70 0.39
C ALA A 66 -3.15 2.93 0.12
N GLY A 67 -3.83 2.40 1.14
CA GLY A 67 -5.08 1.66 0.96
C GLY A 67 -6.16 2.51 0.28
N VAL A 68 -6.33 3.75 0.74
CA VAL A 68 -7.26 4.70 0.14
C VAL A 68 -6.90 5.02 -1.32
N VAL A 69 -5.61 5.09 -1.65
CA VAL A 69 -5.17 5.27 -3.05
C VAL A 69 -5.61 4.08 -3.89
N GLY A 70 -5.56 2.86 -3.36
CA GLY A 70 -6.16 1.67 -3.98
C GLY A 70 -7.64 1.85 -4.29
N CYS A 71 -8.42 2.35 -3.33
CA CYS A 71 -9.84 2.66 -3.53
C CYS A 71 -10.07 3.74 -4.59
N MET A 72 -9.29 4.83 -4.56
CA MET A 72 -9.34 5.91 -5.56
C MET A 72 -9.08 5.35 -6.96
N MET A 73 -8.04 4.54 -7.12
CA MET A 73 -7.69 3.93 -8.40
C MET A 73 -8.76 2.96 -8.90
N ALA A 74 -9.40 2.19 -8.02
CA ALA A 74 -10.51 1.32 -8.40
C ALA A 74 -11.68 2.12 -8.99
N VAL A 75 -12.08 3.22 -8.33
CA VAL A 75 -13.14 4.10 -8.84
C VAL A 75 -12.75 4.74 -10.18
N ILE A 76 -11.52 5.23 -10.30
CA ILE A 76 -10.99 5.80 -11.56
C ILE A 76 -10.99 4.74 -12.68
N MET A 77 -10.77 3.48 -12.34
CA MET A 77 -10.80 2.35 -13.29
C MET A 77 -12.22 1.82 -13.57
N GLY A 78 -13.26 2.47 -13.04
CA GLY A 78 -14.66 2.20 -13.35
C GLY A 78 -15.42 1.33 -12.34
N VAL A 79 -14.84 1.03 -11.18
CA VAL A 79 -15.55 0.34 -10.09
C VAL A 79 -16.58 1.28 -9.46
N ASP A 80 -17.77 0.75 -9.15
CA ASP A 80 -18.79 1.54 -8.46
C ASP A 80 -18.31 1.94 -7.05
N PRO A 81 -18.39 3.23 -6.65
CA PRO A 81 -18.00 3.66 -5.31
C PRO A 81 -18.80 3.03 -4.16
N GLY A 82 -19.95 2.42 -4.44
CA GLY A 82 -20.76 1.64 -3.51
C GLY A 82 -20.44 0.13 -3.52
N ASP A 83 -19.57 -0.35 -4.41
CA ASP A 83 -19.10 -1.75 -4.39
C ASP A 83 -18.00 -1.92 -3.32
N ASP A 84 -18.45 -1.98 -2.07
CA ASP A 84 -17.58 -2.13 -0.92
C ASP A 84 -16.70 -3.38 -1.00
N ALA A 85 -17.19 -4.46 -1.60
CA ALA A 85 -16.45 -5.71 -1.74
C ALA A 85 -15.22 -5.54 -2.64
N VAL A 86 -15.37 -4.90 -3.80
CA VAL A 86 -14.23 -4.64 -4.71
C VAL A 86 -13.32 -3.56 -4.14
N LEU A 87 -13.87 -2.50 -3.54
CA LEU A 87 -13.09 -1.44 -2.92
C LEU A 87 -12.23 -1.94 -1.75
N ASP A 88 -12.72 -2.92 -0.99
CA ASP A 88 -11.95 -3.56 0.06
C ASP A 88 -10.77 -4.36 -0.51
N ARG A 89 -10.95 -5.05 -1.65
CA ARG A 89 -9.84 -5.72 -2.34
C ARG A 89 -8.83 -4.72 -2.90
N ALA A 90 -9.31 -3.58 -3.41
CA ALA A 90 -8.43 -2.51 -3.88
C ALA A 90 -7.63 -1.89 -2.73
N CYS A 91 -8.26 -1.68 -1.58
CA CYS A 91 -7.61 -1.24 -0.35
C CYS A 91 -6.48 -2.20 0.06
N ASP A 92 -6.74 -3.50 0.02
CA ASP A 92 -5.74 -4.51 0.38
C ASP A 92 -4.48 -4.42 -0.48
N LEU A 93 -4.60 -4.09 -1.77
CA LEU A 93 -3.41 -3.91 -2.60
C LEU A 93 -2.55 -2.75 -2.11
N GLY A 94 -3.19 -1.64 -1.73
CA GLY A 94 -2.50 -0.50 -1.13
C GLY A 94 -1.84 -0.86 0.20
N LEU A 95 -2.53 -1.60 1.07
CA LEU A 95 -1.98 -2.12 2.32
C LEU A 95 -0.76 -3.01 2.05
N ALA A 96 -0.85 -3.94 1.10
CA ALA A 96 0.24 -4.83 0.72
C ALA A 96 1.48 -4.05 0.27
N PHE A 97 1.30 -3.01 -0.55
CA PHE A 97 2.42 -2.19 -1.03
C PHE A 97 3.06 -1.38 0.09
N GLN A 98 2.26 -0.80 0.98
CA GLN A 98 2.81 -0.01 2.08
C GLN A 98 3.53 -0.86 3.11
N LEU A 99 2.99 -2.03 3.46
CA LEU A 99 3.67 -2.99 4.33
C LEU A 99 5.00 -3.46 3.72
N ALA A 100 5.04 -3.71 2.41
CA ALA A 100 6.28 -4.06 1.72
C ALA A 100 7.29 -2.91 1.67
N ASN A 101 6.84 -1.65 1.52
CA ASN A 101 7.70 -0.48 1.60
C ASN A 101 8.30 -0.32 3.01
N ILE A 102 7.47 -0.41 4.05
CA ILE A 102 7.94 -0.33 5.45
C ILE A 102 8.96 -1.43 5.74
N ALA A 103 8.72 -2.67 5.31
CA ALA A 103 9.67 -3.77 5.49
C ALA A 103 11.01 -3.52 4.77
N ARG A 104 10.97 -2.95 3.56
CA ARG A 104 12.17 -2.62 2.77
C ARG A 104 12.97 -1.49 3.39
N ASP A 105 12.30 -0.49 3.95
CA ASP A 105 12.91 0.81 4.27
C ASP A 105 13.13 1.02 5.78
N ILE A 106 13.02 -0.02 6.63
CA ILE A 106 13.19 0.07 8.11
C ILE A 106 14.43 0.89 8.53
N ASP A 107 15.60 0.60 7.94
CA ASP A 107 16.85 1.30 8.26
C ASP A 107 16.84 2.76 7.76
N GLU A 108 16.38 3.00 6.53
CA GLU A 108 16.30 4.34 5.93
C GLU A 108 15.33 5.24 6.71
N ASP A 109 14.16 4.71 7.07
CA ASP A 109 13.16 5.38 7.89
C ASP A 109 13.70 5.71 9.29
N ALA A 110 14.37 4.75 9.95
CA ALA A 110 14.94 4.96 11.27
C ALA A 110 16.03 6.03 11.28
N ARG A 111 16.90 6.07 10.25
CA ARG A 111 17.87 7.16 10.07
C ARG A 111 17.21 8.52 9.83
N GLY A 112 16.04 8.51 9.20
CA GLY A 112 15.17 9.68 9.04
C GLY A 112 14.36 10.07 10.28
N GLY A 113 14.56 9.40 11.42
CA GLY A 113 13.83 9.65 12.67
C GLY A 113 12.41 9.08 12.71
N ARG A 114 12.06 8.23 11.74
CA ARG A 114 10.73 7.61 11.59
C ARG A 114 10.76 6.15 12.01
N CYS A 115 9.65 5.66 12.56
CA CYS A 115 9.50 4.25 12.89
C CYS A 115 8.03 3.85 12.68
N TYR A 116 7.80 2.96 11.72
CA TYR A 116 6.47 2.43 11.43
C TYR A 116 6.27 1.00 11.97
N LEU A 117 7.25 0.45 12.70
CA LEU A 117 7.06 -0.80 13.42
C LEU A 117 6.23 -0.55 14.68
N PRO A 118 5.18 -1.35 14.95
CA PRO A 118 4.41 -1.23 16.18
C PRO A 118 5.31 -1.36 17.42
N SER A 119 5.13 -0.47 18.41
CA SER A 119 5.92 -0.52 19.64
C SER A 119 5.76 -1.84 20.39
N ASP A 120 4.58 -2.47 20.32
CA ASP A 120 4.33 -3.77 20.95
C ASP A 120 5.21 -4.86 20.31
N TRP A 121 5.43 -4.80 18.99
CA TRP A 121 6.31 -5.76 18.28
C TRP A 121 7.79 -5.52 18.59
N LEU A 122 8.19 -4.27 18.75
CA LEU A 122 9.55 -3.94 19.18
C LEU A 122 9.80 -4.44 20.61
N ALA A 123 8.83 -4.26 21.50
CA ALA A 123 8.90 -4.76 22.88
C ALA A 123 8.99 -6.30 22.95
N GLU A 124 8.24 -7.03 22.10
CA GLU A 124 8.36 -8.49 21.94
C GLU A 124 9.80 -8.94 21.62
N LYS A 125 10.59 -8.08 20.97
CA LYS A 125 11.98 -8.34 20.59
C LYS A 125 13.00 -7.68 21.52
N GLY A 126 12.55 -6.98 22.56
CA GLY A 126 13.43 -6.23 23.47
C GLY A 126 14.15 -5.05 22.80
N ILE A 127 13.58 -4.49 21.72
CA ILE A 127 14.16 -3.37 20.98
C ILE A 127 13.54 -2.07 21.48
N ALA A 128 14.38 -1.15 21.97
CA ALA A 128 13.91 0.21 22.26
C ALA A 128 13.72 0.99 20.94
N PRO A 129 12.68 1.83 20.80
CA PRO A 129 12.38 2.54 19.55
C PRO A 129 13.52 3.44 19.03
N ASP A 130 14.39 3.92 19.91
CA ASP A 130 15.58 4.73 19.62
C ASP A 130 16.83 3.89 19.34
N ALA A 131 16.80 2.60 19.63
CA ALA A 131 17.91 1.67 19.44
C ALA A 131 17.82 0.85 18.13
N ILE A 132 16.78 1.06 17.30
CA ILE A 132 16.51 0.25 16.09
C ILE A 132 17.73 0.07 15.18
N LEU A 133 18.59 1.10 15.05
CA LEU A 133 19.75 1.06 14.18
C LEU A 133 20.94 0.25 14.73
N ALA A 134 20.85 -0.26 15.96
CA ALA A 134 21.92 -1.03 16.58
C ALA A 134 22.13 -2.37 15.82
N PRO A 135 23.36 -2.69 15.36
CA PRO A 135 23.62 -3.87 14.53
C PRO A 135 23.15 -5.19 15.15
N GLU A 136 23.18 -5.31 16.47
CA GLU A 136 22.71 -6.47 17.22
C GLU A 136 21.21 -6.76 17.05
N HIS A 137 20.40 -5.75 16.67
CA HIS A 137 18.97 -5.91 16.46
C HIS A 137 18.61 -6.37 15.05
N ARG A 138 19.57 -6.40 14.10
CA ARG A 138 19.29 -6.79 12.71
C ARG A 138 18.59 -8.15 12.55
N PRO A 139 18.98 -9.23 13.27
CA PRO A 139 18.26 -10.50 13.20
C PRO A 139 16.79 -10.37 13.62
N ALA A 140 16.51 -9.65 14.72
CA ALA A 140 15.16 -9.43 15.20
C ALA A 140 14.34 -8.53 14.27
N LEU A 141 14.94 -7.50 13.69
CA LEU A 141 14.30 -6.67 12.67
C LEU A 141 13.96 -7.47 11.41
N ALA A 142 14.83 -8.41 10.99
CA ALA A 142 14.54 -9.29 9.86
C ALA A 142 13.31 -10.17 10.11
N GLU A 143 13.10 -10.63 11.35
CA GLU A 143 11.88 -11.34 11.73
C GLU A 143 10.63 -10.45 11.67
N LEU A 144 10.73 -9.20 12.12
CA LEU A 144 9.64 -8.22 12.03
C LEU A 144 9.35 -7.83 10.57
N ALA A 145 10.38 -7.67 9.74
CA ALA A 145 10.24 -7.44 8.31
C ALA A 145 9.55 -8.62 7.63
N ARG A 146 9.91 -9.86 8.00
CA ARG A 146 9.21 -11.05 7.51
C ARG A 146 7.73 -11.04 7.92
N ARG A 147 7.41 -10.69 9.17
CA ARG A 147 6.02 -10.53 9.63
C ARG A 147 5.25 -9.52 8.78
N LEU A 148 5.84 -8.36 8.46
CA LEU A 148 5.25 -7.38 7.54
C LEU A 148 5.02 -7.95 6.14
N THR A 149 6.01 -8.65 5.58
CA THR A 149 5.90 -9.22 4.22
C THR A 149 4.92 -10.38 4.15
N ASP A 150 4.76 -11.16 5.22
CA ASP A 150 3.76 -12.22 5.32
C ASP A 150 2.34 -11.63 5.33
N ARG A 151 2.14 -10.52 6.06
CA ARG A 151 0.89 -9.74 6.00
C ARG A 151 0.66 -9.14 4.62
N ALA A 152 1.68 -8.55 4.01
CA ALA A 152 1.59 -7.99 2.67
C ALA A 152 1.16 -9.05 1.64
N ALA A 153 1.70 -10.27 1.72
CA ALA A 153 1.32 -11.39 0.86
C ALA A 153 -0.15 -11.79 1.05
N ALA A 154 -0.66 -11.80 2.29
CA ALA A 154 -2.07 -12.11 2.56
C ALA A 154 -3.02 -11.06 1.94
N PHE A 155 -2.69 -9.77 2.10
CA PHE A 155 -3.43 -8.69 1.46
C PHE A 155 -3.32 -8.72 -0.08
N GLU A 156 -2.13 -9.00 -0.64
CA GLU A 156 -1.95 -9.14 -2.09
C GLU A 156 -2.81 -10.28 -2.66
N ALA A 157 -2.85 -11.44 -1.99
CA ALA A 157 -3.66 -12.57 -2.40
C ALA A 157 -5.15 -12.22 -2.45
N SER A 158 -5.63 -11.55 -1.40
CA SER A 158 -6.99 -10.98 -1.36
C SER A 158 -7.24 -9.99 -2.50
N ALA A 159 -6.32 -9.05 -2.73
CA ALA A 159 -6.46 -8.00 -3.74
C ALA A 159 -6.58 -8.54 -5.17
N ARG A 160 -5.86 -9.62 -5.49
CA ARG A 160 -5.90 -10.26 -6.83
C ARG A 160 -7.32 -10.67 -7.22
N VAL A 161 -8.16 -11.08 -6.26
CA VAL A 161 -9.58 -11.40 -6.50
C VAL A 161 -10.36 -10.21 -7.06
N GLY A 162 -10.07 -8.99 -6.58
CA GLY A 162 -10.74 -7.76 -7.02
C GLY A 162 -10.56 -7.45 -8.50
N THR A 163 -9.51 -8.00 -9.14
CA THR A 163 -9.24 -7.77 -10.56
C THR A 163 -10.30 -8.37 -11.49
N ARG A 164 -11.10 -9.33 -11.01
CA ARG A 164 -12.26 -9.89 -11.72
C ARG A 164 -13.27 -8.82 -12.13
N ALA A 165 -13.44 -7.78 -11.31
CA ALA A 165 -14.35 -6.66 -11.55
C ALA A 165 -13.80 -5.62 -12.55
N LEU A 166 -12.53 -5.72 -12.94
CA LEU A 166 -11.87 -4.72 -13.79
C LEU A 166 -11.93 -5.08 -15.28
N SER A 167 -11.82 -4.04 -16.11
CA SER A 167 -11.52 -4.20 -17.54
C SER A 167 -10.18 -4.94 -17.72
N PHE A 168 -9.98 -5.59 -18.87
CA PHE A 168 -8.73 -6.30 -19.16
C PHE A 168 -7.48 -5.42 -18.97
N ARG A 169 -7.52 -4.19 -19.48
CA ARG A 169 -6.38 -3.26 -19.40
C ARG A 169 -6.08 -2.85 -17.96
N SER A 170 -7.12 -2.54 -17.19
CA SER A 170 -7.00 -2.20 -15.77
C SER A 170 -6.49 -3.38 -14.95
N ALA A 171 -7.06 -4.57 -15.15
CA ALA A 171 -6.62 -5.80 -14.49
C ALA A 171 -5.15 -6.11 -14.79
N TRP A 172 -4.71 -5.96 -16.05
CA TRP A 172 -3.31 -6.15 -16.43
C TRP A 172 -2.38 -5.19 -15.68
N ALA A 173 -2.71 -3.89 -15.63
CA ALA A 173 -1.92 -2.91 -14.91
C ALA A 173 -1.83 -3.24 -13.41
N VAL A 174 -2.96 -3.60 -12.79
CA VAL A 174 -3.04 -3.97 -11.37
C VAL A 174 -2.23 -5.23 -11.05
N LEU A 175 -2.38 -6.28 -11.86
CA LEU A 175 -1.64 -7.54 -11.66
C LEU A 175 -0.13 -7.37 -11.90
N ALA A 176 0.26 -6.51 -12.84
CA ALA A 176 1.66 -6.18 -13.06
C ALA A 176 2.25 -5.44 -11.85
N ALA A 177 1.54 -4.44 -11.33
CA ALA A 177 1.93 -3.74 -10.11
C ALA A 177 2.04 -4.71 -8.93
N ALA A 178 1.03 -5.55 -8.69
CA ALA A 178 1.02 -6.56 -7.63
C ALA A 178 2.26 -7.47 -7.69
N ARG A 179 2.60 -7.96 -8.89
CA ARG A 179 3.75 -8.84 -9.09
C ARG A 179 5.09 -8.12 -8.90
N ILE A 180 5.23 -6.89 -9.39
CA ILE A 180 6.46 -6.07 -9.24
C ILE A 180 6.71 -5.75 -7.76
N TYR A 181 5.72 -5.20 -7.07
CA TYR A 181 5.86 -4.79 -5.67
C TYR A 181 5.90 -5.98 -4.71
N GLY A 182 5.06 -7.01 -4.92
CA GLY A 182 5.12 -8.24 -4.13
C GLY A 182 6.48 -8.94 -4.21
N THR A 183 7.20 -8.80 -5.33
CA THR A 183 8.56 -9.32 -5.46
C THR A 183 9.56 -8.57 -4.59
N ILE A 184 9.39 -7.27 -4.38
CA ILE A 184 10.25 -6.50 -3.47
C ILE A 184 10.12 -7.06 -2.05
N GLY A 185 8.89 -7.26 -1.56
CA GLY A 185 8.66 -7.86 -0.24
C GLY A 185 9.28 -9.25 -0.10
N ARG A 186 9.09 -10.12 -1.10
CA ARG A 186 9.72 -11.45 -1.11
C ARG A 186 11.25 -11.40 -1.08
N LYS A 187 11.87 -10.46 -1.80
CA LYS A 187 13.33 -10.27 -1.79
C LYS A 187 13.82 -9.78 -0.43
N VAL A 188 13.11 -8.84 0.21
CA VAL A 188 13.42 -8.37 1.57
C VAL A 188 13.40 -9.55 2.55
N ALA A 189 12.34 -10.35 2.55
CA ALA A 189 12.22 -11.52 3.41
C ALA A 189 13.32 -12.57 3.16
N ALA A 190 13.71 -12.79 1.89
CA ALA A 190 14.76 -13.73 1.52
C ALA A 190 16.17 -13.27 1.92
N LEU A 191 16.44 -11.96 1.89
CA LEU A 191 17.74 -11.39 2.31
C LEU A 191 17.91 -11.38 3.83
N GLY A 192 16.81 -11.36 4.58
CA GLY A 192 16.83 -11.39 6.04
C GLY A 192 17.68 -10.24 6.61
N PRO A 193 18.67 -10.51 7.50
CA PRO A 193 19.51 -9.45 8.09
C PRO A 193 20.29 -8.59 7.08
N ALA A 194 20.48 -9.07 5.85
CA ALA A 194 21.18 -8.34 4.79
C ALA A 194 20.24 -7.44 3.96
N ALA A 195 18.94 -7.39 4.26
CA ALA A 195 17.95 -6.66 3.46
C ALA A 195 18.22 -5.16 3.33
N TRP A 196 18.96 -4.57 4.29
CA TRP A 196 19.26 -3.13 4.33
C TRP A 196 20.72 -2.79 4.00
N ASP A 197 21.52 -3.74 3.52
CA ASP A 197 22.89 -3.46 3.06
C ASP A 197 22.92 -2.69 1.73
N ALA A 198 21.88 -2.88 0.92
CA ALA A 198 21.63 -2.14 -0.29
C ALA A 198 20.13 -2.06 -0.56
N ARG A 199 19.70 -1.03 -1.30
CA ARG A 199 18.29 -0.85 -1.63
C ARG A 199 17.77 -2.02 -2.49
N VAL A 200 16.81 -2.77 -1.96
CA VAL A 200 16.18 -3.90 -2.67
C VAL A 200 15.33 -3.38 -3.84
N THR A 201 15.64 -3.82 -5.05
CA THR A 201 14.94 -3.41 -6.27
C THR A 201 14.58 -4.59 -7.17
N THR A 202 13.69 -4.34 -8.14
CA THR A 202 13.45 -5.22 -9.29
C THR A 202 14.17 -4.69 -10.52
N SER A 203 14.89 -5.59 -11.20
CA SER A 203 15.62 -5.30 -12.43
C SER A 203 14.67 -5.01 -13.59
N LYS A 204 15.20 -4.41 -14.66
CA LYS A 204 14.43 -4.13 -15.89
C LYS A 204 13.91 -5.43 -16.53
N GLY A 205 14.73 -6.49 -16.55
CA GLY A 205 14.34 -7.80 -17.09
C GLY A 205 13.20 -8.44 -16.29
N GLU A 206 13.27 -8.41 -14.95
CA GLU A 206 12.18 -8.88 -14.09
C GLU A 206 10.88 -8.11 -14.35
N LYS A 207 10.94 -6.77 -14.46
CA LYS A 207 9.75 -5.94 -14.72
C LYS A 207 9.09 -6.32 -16.05
N ILE A 208 9.86 -6.51 -17.11
CA ILE A 208 9.34 -6.93 -18.42
C ILE A 208 8.68 -8.31 -18.31
N ALA A 209 9.36 -9.28 -17.67
CA ALA A 209 8.80 -10.61 -17.47
C ALA A 209 7.50 -10.57 -16.67
N PHE A 210 7.42 -9.76 -15.61
CA PHE A 210 6.21 -9.57 -14.82
C PHE A 210 5.07 -8.95 -15.62
N ILE A 211 5.35 -7.94 -16.44
CA ILE A 211 4.33 -7.34 -17.33
C ILE A 211 3.75 -8.40 -18.28
N VAL A 212 4.58 -9.24 -18.88
CA VAL A 212 4.13 -10.30 -19.80
C VAL A 212 3.32 -11.36 -19.05
N GLN A 213 3.80 -11.84 -17.90
CA GLN A 213 3.09 -12.82 -17.07
C GLN A 213 1.72 -12.30 -16.61
N SER A 214 1.66 -11.04 -16.18
CA SER A 214 0.42 -10.40 -15.76
C SER A 214 -0.57 -10.19 -16.90
N ALA A 215 -0.13 -10.12 -18.15
CA ALA A 215 -1.03 -10.08 -19.30
C ALA A 215 -1.76 -11.43 -19.49
N ILE A 216 -1.05 -12.55 -19.25
CA ILE A 216 -1.65 -13.89 -19.29
C ILE A 216 -2.64 -14.05 -18.14
N GLU A 217 -2.22 -13.70 -16.92
CA GLU A 217 -3.07 -13.74 -15.73
C GLU A 217 -4.33 -12.86 -15.88
N ALA A 218 -4.20 -11.66 -16.47
CA ALA A 218 -5.34 -10.76 -16.72
C ALA A 218 -6.36 -11.33 -17.72
N ARG A 219 -5.91 -12.13 -18.70
CA ARG A 219 -6.82 -12.84 -19.62
C ARG A 219 -7.63 -13.89 -18.89
N GLY A 220 -6.98 -14.64 -17.99
CA GLY A 220 -7.61 -15.66 -17.14
C GLY A 220 -8.14 -15.16 -15.79
N ARG A 221 -8.30 -13.84 -15.58
CA ARG A 221 -8.57 -13.27 -14.24
C ARG A 221 -9.81 -13.83 -13.54
N HIS A 222 -10.80 -14.28 -14.30
CA HIS A 222 -12.01 -14.90 -13.75
C HIS A 222 -11.73 -16.25 -13.09
N GLU A 223 -10.63 -16.91 -13.45
CA GLU A 223 -10.15 -18.17 -12.89
C GLU A 223 -9.28 -17.97 -11.63
N ILE A 224 -8.89 -16.73 -11.27
CA ILE A 224 -8.10 -16.47 -10.05
C ILE A 224 -8.86 -17.05 -8.86
N PRO A 225 -8.30 -17.96 -8.03
CA PRO A 225 -9.06 -18.57 -6.94
C PRO A 225 -9.65 -17.52 -5.98
N ASP A 226 -10.86 -17.78 -5.50
CA ASP A 226 -11.43 -16.92 -4.47
C ASP A 226 -10.61 -17.04 -3.17
N THR A 227 -10.26 -15.90 -2.61
CA THR A 227 -9.47 -15.79 -1.38
C THR A 227 -10.30 -15.02 -0.37
N PRO A 228 -10.78 -15.63 0.71
CA PRO A 228 -11.57 -14.94 1.72
C PRO A 228 -10.79 -13.79 2.36
N ARG A 229 -11.52 -12.76 2.84
CA ARG A 229 -10.95 -11.68 3.68
C ARG A 229 -10.97 -12.02 5.17
N THR A 230 -11.29 -13.25 5.56
CA THR A 230 -11.44 -13.62 6.96
C THR A 230 -10.16 -13.35 7.74
N GLY A 231 -10.25 -12.54 8.80
CA GLY A 231 -9.09 -12.15 9.62
C GLY A 231 -8.21 -11.04 9.04
N LEU A 232 -8.55 -10.50 7.85
CA LEU A 232 -7.91 -9.30 7.32
C LEU A 232 -8.56 -8.05 7.93
N TRP A 233 -7.76 -6.99 8.05
CA TRP A 233 -8.24 -5.69 8.48
C TRP A 233 -9.25 -5.12 7.48
N THR A 234 -10.21 -4.37 7.98
CA THR A 234 -11.29 -3.77 7.20
C THR A 234 -11.22 -2.26 7.29
N ARG A 235 -11.30 -1.59 6.14
CA ARG A 235 -11.22 -0.14 6.06
C ARG A 235 -12.41 0.56 6.72
N PRO A 236 -12.22 1.80 7.22
CA PRO A 236 -13.34 2.66 7.58
C PRO A 236 -14.22 2.94 6.35
N ARG A 237 -15.49 3.26 6.60
CA ARG A 237 -16.52 3.47 5.56
C ARG A 237 -16.81 4.94 5.34
#